data_AF-F2VNZ0-F1
#
_entry.id   AF-F2VNZ0-F1
#
_cell.length_a   1.000
_cell.length_b   1.000
_cell.length_c   1.000
_cell.angle_alpha   90.00
_cell.angle_beta   90.00
_cell.angle_gamma   90.00
#
_symmetry.space_group_name_H-M   'P 1'
#
loop_
_entity.id
_entity.type
_entity.pdbx_description
1 polymer ?
#
loop_
_entity_poly.entity_id
_entity_poly.type
_entity_poly.pdbx_seq_one_letter_code
_entity_poly.pdbx_strand_id
1 'polypeptide(L)'
;LELAWEALTDAGVPPMSLGGSDAGVYVAANSNDYGRRLLEDIQNTGAYAVNGTTFYGIANRVSYFLDLRGPSMAVDTACAGSLTALHLASQGLRSGETPIAIVGGLNIMATPALNVALDAAGAMSPDGRSKAFDKDADGYGRGEGAGVVVLKRLADARRDGDPVLAV
;
A
#
# COMPACT_ATOMS: atom_id res chain seq x y z
N LEU A 1 3.86 -5.92 5.57
CA LEU A 1 4.16 -7.35 5.81
C LEU A 1 3.05 -7.97 6.64
N GLU A 2 2.82 -7.50 7.87
CA GLU A 2 1.74 -7.97 8.75
C GLU A 2 0.36 -7.97 8.07
N LEU A 3 -0.09 -6.82 7.57
CA LEU A 3 -1.38 -6.72 6.87
C LEU A 3 -1.49 -7.59 5.61
N ALA A 4 -0.37 -7.88 4.93
CA ALA A 4 -0.40 -8.77 3.77
C ALA A 4 -0.62 -10.23 4.20
N TRP A 5 0.01 -10.62 5.31
CA TRP A 5 -0.20 -11.93 5.93
C TRP A 5 -1.63 -12.09 6.43
N GLU A 6 -2.13 -11.09 7.15
CA GLU A 6 -3.50 -11.07 7.70
C GLU A 6 -4.54 -11.10 6.57
N ALA A 7 -4.39 -10.29 5.53
CA ALA A 7 -5.33 -10.26 4.41
C ALA A 7 -5.36 -11.58 3.63
N LEU A 8 -4.21 -12.25 3.44
CA LEU A 8 -4.17 -13.59 2.85
C LEU A 8 -4.87 -14.62 3.73
N THR A 9 -4.62 -14.57 5.04
CA THR A 9 -5.26 -15.46 6.01
C THR A 9 -6.78 -15.26 6.03
N ASP A 10 -7.25 -14.01 6.04
CA ASP A 10 -8.67 -13.64 5.98
C ASP A 10 -9.34 -14.08 4.68
N ALA A 11 -8.62 -13.98 3.55
CA ALA A 11 -9.06 -14.48 2.25
C ALA A 11 -9.09 -16.03 2.14
N GLY A 12 -8.70 -16.76 3.19
CA GLY A 12 -8.64 -18.22 3.17
C GLY A 12 -7.47 -18.79 2.35
N VAL A 13 -6.48 -17.96 2.01
CA VAL A 13 -5.29 -18.35 1.24
C VAL A 13 -4.10 -18.48 2.19
N PRO A 14 -3.62 -19.70 2.50
CA PRO A 14 -2.44 -19.88 3.35
C PRO A 14 -1.24 -19.10 2.77
N PRO A 15 -0.64 -18.12 3.48
CA PRO A 15 0.35 -17.24 2.86
C PRO A 15 1.53 -17.98 2.23
N MET A 16 2.00 -19.04 2.89
CA MET A 16 3.12 -19.85 2.41
C MET A 16 2.76 -20.79 1.25
N SER A 17 1.47 -21.02 0.95
CA SER A 17 1.08 -21.84 -0.21
C SER A 17 1.24 -21.11 -1.54
N LEU A 18 1.44 -19.79 -1.52
CA LEU A 18 1.73 -19.00 -2.72
C LEU A 18 3.20 -19.05 -3.15
N GLY A 19 4.05 -19.73 -2.37
CA GLY A 19 5.48 -19.87 -2.65
C GLY A 19 5.73 -20.34 -4.08
N GLY A 20 6.43 -19.50 -4.82
CA GLY A 20 6.83 -19.73 -6.19
C GLY A 20 5.79 -19.47 -7.27
N SER A 21 4.61 -18.97 -6.90
CA SER A 21 3.52 -18.63 -7.82
C SER A 21 3.70 -17.24 -8.46
N ASP A 22 2.95 -16.99 -9.52
CA ASP A 22 2.91 -15.68 -10.21
C ASP A 22 1.99 -14.65 -9.51
N ALA A 23 1.78 -14.78 -8.20
CA ALA A 23 1.00 -13.81 -7.42
C ALA A 23 1.63 -12.41 -7.50
N GLY A 24 0.80 -11.41 -7.79
CA GLY A 24 1.22 -10.02 -7.91
C GLY A 24 1.08 -9.23 -6.61
N VAL A 25 1.92 -8.22 -6.43
CA VAL A 25 1.94 -7.31 -5.28
C VAL A 25 1.95 -5.86 -5.77
N TYR A 26 0.92 -5.11 -5.39
CA TYR A 26 0.71 -3.72 -5.82
C TYR A 26 0.47 -2.87 -4.57
N VAL A 27 1.45 -2.07 -4.15
CA VAL A 27 1.34 -1.30 -2.90
C VAL A 27 1.50 0.19 -3.15
N ALA A 28 0.52 0.97 -2.70
CA ALA A 28 0.60 2.42 -2.73
C ALA A 28 1.23 2.99 -1.47
N ALA A 29 2.16 3.93 -1.65
CA ALA A 29 2.75 4.71 -0.57
C ALA A 29 3.15 6.09 -1.11
N ASN A 30 2.90 7.14 -0.33
CA ASN A 30 3.05 8.54 -0.76
C ASN A 30 4.09 9.33 0.08
N SER A 31 4.53 8.79 1.22
CA SER A 31 5.50 9.43 2.10
C SER A 31 6.66 8.49 2.42
N ASN A 32 7.88 9.06 2.40
CA ASN A 32 9.11 8.40 2.84
C ASN A 32 9.93 9.36 3.72
N ASP A 33 9.24 10.05 4.62
CA ASP A 33 9.87 11.02 5.52
C ASP A 33 10.80 10.35 6.54
N TYR A 34 10.50 9.12 6.97
CA TYR A 34 11.45 8.29 7.73
C TYR A 34 12.75 8.04 6.95
N GLY A 35 12.65 7.62 5.68
CA GLY A 35 13.82 7.38 4.84
C GLY A 35 14.65 8.62 4.59
N ARG A 36 13.98 9.75 4.31
CA ARG A 36 14.66 11.05 4.16
C ARG A 36 15.44 11.41 5.42
N ARG A 37 14.81 11.32 6.59
CA ARG A 37 15.47 11.63 7.87
C ARG A 37 16.63 10.69 8.17
N LEU A 38 16.50 9.41 7.87
CA LEU A 38 17.56 8.42 8.05
C LEU A 38 18.77 8.74 7.16
N LEU A 39 18.54 9.10 5.89
CA LEU A 39 19.60 9.37 4.92
C LEU A 39 20.27 10.75 5.11
N GLU A 40 19.61 11.69 5.79
CA GLU A 40 20.21 12.96 6.21
C GLU A 40 21.24 12.77 7.34
N ASP A 41 21.11 11.73 8.17
CA ASP A 41 22.07 11.37 9.20
C ASP A 41 23.19 10.47 8.62
N ILE A 42 24.06 11.08 7.83
CA ILE A 42 25.17 10.39 7.13
C ILE A 42 26.04 9.59 8.09
N GLN A 43 26.26 10.08 9.32
CA GLN A 43 27.14 9.40 10.29
C GLN A 43 26.52 8.11 10.85
N ASN A 44 25.19 8.03 10.94
CA ASN A 44 24.48 6.86 11.45
C ASN A 44 23.76 6.05 10.36
N THR A 45 23.93 6.41 9.09
CA THR A 45 23.35 5.67 7.95
C THR A 45 24.06 4.33 7.76
N GLY A 46 23.37 3.24 8.10
CA GLY A 46 23.86 1.87 7.95
C GLY A 46 23.52 1.22 6.61
N ALA A 47 24.08 0.03 6.36
CA ALA A 47 23.92 -0.74 5.12
C ALA A 47 22.45 -1.06 4.74
N TYR A 48 21.54 -1.07 5.72
CA TYR A 48 20.12 -1.35 5.50
C TYR A 48 19.28 -0.11 5.19
N ALA A 49 19.83 1.10 5.25
CA ALA A 49 19.07 2.33 5.08
C ALA A 49 18.35 2.39 3.74
N VAL A 50 19.04 2.03 2.64
CA VAL A 50 18.45 2.01 1.30
C VAL A 50 17.32 0.98 1.22
N ASN A 51 17.60 -0.28 1.54
CA ASN A 51 16.60 -1.34 1.43
C ASN A 51 15.43 -1.16 2.40
N GLY A 52 15.67 -0.52 3.56
CA GLY A 52 14.68 -0.30 4.61
C GLY A 52 13.69 0.83 4.33
N THR A 53 13.99 1.69 3.36
CA THR A 53 13.26 2.96 3.20
C THR A 53 12.85 3.27 1.77
N THR A 54 13.28 2.49 0.78
CA THR A 54 12.83 2.70 -0.60
C THR A 54 11.39 2.25 -0.82
N PHE A 55 10.64 2.99 -1.64
CA PHE A 55 9.25 2.67 -1.95
C PHE A 55 9.10 1.30 -2.63
N TYR A 56 9.97 0.97 -3.60
CA TYR A 56 9.96 -0.36 -4.24
C TYR A 56 10.11 -1.49 -3.21
N GLY A 57 10.82 -1.23 -2.10
CA GLY A 57 11.05 -2.18 -1.03
C GLY A 57 9.75 -2.63 -0.37
N ILE A 58 8.71 -1.80 -0.36
CA ILE A 58 7.42 -2.11 0.28
C ILE A 58 6.77 -3.32 -0.40
N ALA A 59 6.62 -3.29 -1.72
CA ALA A 59 6.08 -4.41 -2.49
C ALA A 59 7.07 -5.58 -2.55
N ASN A 60 8.34 -5.29 -2.88
CA ASN A 60 9.34 -6.34 -3.09
C ASN A 60 9.64 -7.15 -1.84
N ARG A 61 9.51 -6.58 -0.64
CA ARG A 61 9.68 -7.34 0.62
C ARG A 61 8.55 -8.33 0.84
N VAL A 62 7.31 -8.01 0.43
CA VAL A 62 6.19 -8.96 0.47
C VAL A 62 6.46 -10.11 -0.50
N SER A 63 6.83 -9.78 -1.74
CA SER A 63 7.15 -10.80 -2.75
C SER A 63 8.33 -11.66 -2.32
N TYR A 64 9.40 -11.07 -1.78
CA TYR A 64 10.56 -11.80 -1.27
C TYR A 64 10.18 -12.73 -0.11
N PHE A 65 9.42 -12.23 0.86
CA PHE A 65 9.05 -12.99 2.05
C PHE A 65 8.14 -14.18 1.73
N LEU A 66 7.25 -14.05 0.74
CA LEU A 66 6.30 -15.08 0.33
C LEU A 66 6.75 -15.89 -0.90
N ASP A 67 7.96 -15.67 -1.43
CA ASP A 67 8.50 -16.25 -2.68
C ASP A 67 7.58 -16.03 -3.90
N LEU A 68 7.03 -14.82 -4.08
CA LEU A 68 6.13 -14.49 -5.20
C LEU A 68 6.91 -14.04 -6.45
N ARG A 69 6.46 -14.47 -7.62
CA ARG A 69 7.12 -14.26 -8.93
C ARG A 69 6.32 -13.38 -9.88
N GLY A 70 5.12 -12.95 -9.50
CA GLY A 70 4.30 -12.02 -10.27
C GLY A 70 4.81 -10.57 -10.20
N PRO A 71 4.08 -9.62 -10.82
CA PRO A 71 4.44 -8.21 -10.79
C PRO A 71 4.53 -7.69 -9.36
N SER A 72 5.59 -6.95 -9.03
CA SER A 72 5.82 -6.39 -7.70
C SER A 72 6.15 -4.91 -7.82
N MET A 73 5.21 -4.04 -7.46
CA MET A 73 5.34 -2.61 -7.71
C MET A 73 4.84 -1.73 -6.58
N ALA A 74 5.60 -0.65 -6.36
CA ALA A 74 5.18 0.49 -5.58
C ALA A 74 4.50 1.52 -6.50
N VAL A 75 3.39 2.07 -6.05
CA VAL A 75 2.57 3.02 -6.81
C VAL A 75 2.48 4.33 -6.04
N ASP A 76 2.81 5.44 -6.69
CA ASP A 76 2.62 6.78 -6.13
C ASP A 76 1.85 7.66 -7.13
N THR A 77 0.57 7.85 -6.84
CA THR A 77 -0.28 8.84 -7.50
C THR A 77 -0.94 9.73 -6.44
N ALA A 78 -0.18 10.03 -5.37
CA ALA A 78 -0.63 10.77 -4.19
C ALA A 78 -1.91 10.15 -3.57
N CYS A 79 -2.94 10.96 -3.34
CA CYS A 79 -4.18 10.54 -2.66
C CYS A 79 -4.93 9.42 -3.40
N ALA A 80 -4.72 9.25 -4.70
CA ALA A 80 -5.34 8.19 -5.51
C ALA A 80 -4.48 6.90 -5.58
N GLY A 81 -3.37 6.84 -4.85
CA GLY A 81 -2.38 5.76 -4.94
C GLY A 81 -2.99 4.37 -4.78
N SER A 82 -3.76 4.14 -3.72
CA SER A 82 -4.35 2.83 -3.43
C SER A 82 -5.36 2.39 -4.51
N LEU A 83 -6.14 3.32 -5.05
CA LEU A 83 -7.08 3.05 -6.15
C LEU A 83 -6.34 2.80 -7.47
N THR A 84 -5.19 3.43 -7.66
CA THR A 84 -4.32 3.17 -8.82
C THR A 84 -3.68 1.78 -8.72
N ALA A 85 -3.21 1.39 -7.53
CA ALA A 85 -2.72 0.04 -7.27
C ALA A 85 -3.82 -1.01 -7.52
N LEU A 86 -5.04 -0.75 -7.05
CA LEU A 86 -6.22 -1.58 -7.31
C LEU A 86 -6.51 -1.70 -8.81
N HIS A 87 -6.45 -0.59 -9.54
CA HIS A 87 -6.65 -0.57 -10.98
C HIS A 87 -5.62 -1.44 -11.71
N LEU A 88 -4.33 -1.27 -11.40
CA LEU A 88 -3.24 -2.03 -12.02
C LEU A 88 -3.34 -3.53 -11.72
N ALA A 89 -3.60 -3.90 -10.47
CA ALA A 89 -3.84 -5.28 -10.07
C ALA A 89 -5.03 -5.90 -10.82
N SER A 90 -6.11 -5.14 -10.97
CA SER A 90 -7.29 -5.59 -11.72
C SER A 90 -6.99 -5.78 -13.21
N GLN A 91 -6.10 -4.97 -13.80
CA GLN A 91 -5.62 -5.20 -15.17
C GLN A 91 -4.80 -6.49 -15.25
N GLY A 92 -3.85 -6.70 -14.33
CA GLY A 92 -3.02 -7.92 -14.29
C GLY A 92 -3.85 -9.19 -14.12
N LEU A 93 -4.90 -9.14 -13.29
CA LEU A 93 -5.86 -10.24 -13.16
C LEU A 93 -6.65 -10.48 -14.44
N ARG A 94 -7.14 -9.44 -15.12
CA ARG A 94 -7.93 -9.59 -16.36
C ARG A 94 -7.10 -10.05 -17.54
N SER A 95 -5.85 -9.62 -17.64
CA SER A 95 -4.93 -10.01 -18.71
C SER A 95 -4.36 -11.43 -18.51
N GLY A 96 -4.49 -11.99 -17.30
CA GLY A 96 -3.89 -13.28 -16.95
C GLY A 96 -2.42 -13.19 -16.55
N GLU A 97 -1.86 -11.97 -16.41
CA GLU A 97 -0.50 -11.73 -15.94
C GLU A 97 -0.29 -12.22 -14.50
N THR A 98 -1.33 -12.17 -13.68
CA THR A 98 -1.31 -12.75 -12.33
C THR A 98 -2.62 -13.48 -12.02
N PRO A 99 -2.60 -14.61 -11.28
CA PRO A 99 -3.81 -15.32 -10.88
C PRO A 99 -4.42 -14.78 -9.56
N ILE A 100 -3.63 -14.08 -8.75
CA ILE A 100 -4.02 -13.51 -7.46
C ILE A 100 -3.18 -12.25 -7.22
N ALA A 101 -3.82 -11.18 -6.75
CA ALA A 101 -3.13 -9.92 -6.48
C ALA A 101 -3.31 -9.48 -5.04
N ILE A 102 -2.20 -9.15 -4.37
CA ILE A 102 -2.16 -8.50 -3.07
C ILE A 102 -2.07 -7.00 -3.32
N VAL A 103 -3.12 -6.26 -2.96
CA VAL A 103 -3.21 -4.81 -3.19
C VAL A 103 -3.20 -4.10 -1.86
N GLY A 104 -2.23 -3.22 -1.65
CA GLY A 104 -2.08 -2.46 -0.42
C GLY A 104 -2.04 -0.95 -0.64
N GLY A 105 -2.31 -0.20 0.43
CA GLY A 105 -2.05 1.23 0.51
C GLY A 105 -1.68 1.62 1.93
N LEU A 106 -0.73 2.54 2.09
CA LEU A 106 -0.34 3.05 3.41
C LEU A 106 0.04 4.53 3.37
N ASN A 107 -0.20 5.20 4.49
CA ASN A 107 0.28 6.54 4.79
C ASN A 107 0.72 6.59 6.26
N ILE A 108 1.99 6.90 6.49
CA ILE A 108 2.60 7.07 7.82
C ILE A 108 3.29 8.44 7.84
N MET A 109 3.18 9.12 8.97
CA MET A 109 3.70 10.46 9.24
C MET A 109 4.84 10.35 10.26
N ALA A 110 6.04 10.01 9.81
CA ALA A 110 7.20 9.90 10.70
C ALA A 110 7.71 11.27 11.19
N THR A 111 7.36 12.36 10.50
CA THR A 111 7.78 13.73 10.84
C THR A 111 6.64 14.74 10.61
N PRO A 112 6.66 15.91 11.28
CA PRO A 112 5.67 16.95 11.06
C PRO A 112 5.90 17.77 9.78
N ALA A 113 7.00 17.57 9.04
CA ALA A 113 7.44 18.47 7.97
C ALA A 113 6.38 18.63 6.86
N LEU A 114 5.74 17.53 6.45
CA LEU A 114 4.68 17.58 5.45
C LEU A 114 3.41 18.28 5.97
N ASN A 115 3.08 18.13 7.26
CA ASN A 115 1.96 18.85 7.87
C ASN A 115 2.18 20.36 7.80
N VAL A 116 3.38 20.83 8.18
CA VAL A 116 3.75 22.26 8.13
C VAL A 116 3.70 22.80 6.70
N ALA A 117 4.21 22.05 5.73
CA ALA A 117 4.18 22.47 4.33
C ALA A 117 2.74 22.59 3.78
N LEU A 118 1.86 21.66 4.15
CA LEU A 118 0.45 21.67 3.71
C LEU A 118 -0.36 22.75 4.42
N ASP A 119 -0.08 23.02 5.70
CA ASP A 119 -0.67 24.14 6.45
C ASP A 119 -0.28 25.50 5.83
N ALA A 120 1.02 25.68 5.53
CA ALA A 120 1.50 26.86 4.82
C ALA A 120 0.89 27.04 3.42
N ALA A 121 0.45 25.94 2.78
CA ALA A 121 -0.27 25.96 1.51
C ALA A 121 -1.79 26.20 1.66
N GLY A 122 -2.30 26.34 2.89
CA GLY A 122 -3.73 26.54 3.17
C GLY A 122 -4.59 25.29 2.96
N ALA A 123 -4.00 24.09 2.96
CA ALA A 123 -4.71 22.85 2.70
C ALA A 123 -5.30 22.19 3.96
N MET A 124 -4.76 22.51 5.13
CA MET A 124 -5.10 21.89 6.41
C MET A 124 -6.24 22.63 7.11
N SER A 125 -7.15 21.90 7.76
CA SER A 125 -8.12 22.53 8.68
C SER A 125 -7.41 22.96 9.98
N PRO A 126 -7.68 24.17 10.53
CA PRO A 126 -7.15 24.62 11.81
C PRO A 126 -7.52 23.72 13.01
N ASP A 127 -8.67 23.04 12.94
CA ASP A 127 -9.12 22.11 13.98
C ASP A 127 -8.73 20.65 13.68
N GLY A 128 -8.01 20.42 12.57
CA GLY A 128 -7.54 19.10 12.15
C GLY A 128 -8.65 18.15 11.68
N ARG A 129 -9.88 18.62 11.45
CA ARG A 129 -11.02 17.78 11.04
C ARG A 129 -11.33 17.92 9.56
N SER A 130 -11.61 16.79 8.92
CA SER A 130 -12.17 16.76 7.56
C SER A 130 -13.70 16.83 7.62
N LYS A 131 -14.26 18.02 7.36
CA LYS A 131 -15.71 18.30 7.44
C LYS A 131 -16.38 18.12 6.07
N ALA A 132 -16.28 16.91 5.51
CA ALA A 132 -16.74 16.65 4.15
C ALA A 132 -18.22 17.06 3.97
N PHE A 133 -18.47 17.95 3.00
CA PHE A 133 -19.79 18.48 2.63
C PHE A 133 -20.47 19.39 3.67
N ASP A 134 -19.78 19.76 4.75
CA ASP A 134 -20.28 20.73 5.73
C ASP A 134 -20.12 22.18 5.23
N LYS A 135 -20.99 23.09 5.70
CA LYS A 135 -20.89 24.53 5.41
C LYS A 135 -19.62 25.18 5.98
N ASP A 136 -19.08 24.60 7.06
CA ASP A 136 -17.91 25.09 7.76
C ASP A 136 -16.63 24.34 7.34
N ALA A 137 -16.62 23.71 6.16
CA ALA A 137 -15.44 23.04 5.61
C ALA A 137 -14.32 24.03 5.27
N ASP A 138 -13.17 23.85 5.90
CA ASP A 138 -12.05 24.81 5.96
C ASP A 138 -10.68 24.15 5.72
N GLY A 139 -10.67 22.94 5.13
CA GLY A 139 -9.48 22.14 4.87
C GLY A 139 -9.69 20.67 5.20
N TYR A 140 -8.61 19.88 5.24
CA TYR A 140 -8.67 18.49 5.68
C TYR A 140 -7.75 18.20 6.86
N GLY A 141 -8.10 17.16 7.63
CA GLY A 141 -7.25 16.56 8.64
C GLY A 141 -6.43 15.41 8.06
N ARG A 142 -5.13 15.34 8.39
CA ARG A 142 -4.29 14.20 8.00
C ARG A 142 -4.46 13.04 8.98
N GLY A 143 -4.53 11.83 8.43
CA GLY A 143 -4.61 10.58 9.18
C GLY A 143 -3.54 9.60 8.74
N GLU A 144 -3.20 8.68 9.62
CA GLU A 144 -2.33 7.53 9.32
C GLU A 144 -3.18 6.27 9.12
N GLY A 145 -2.67 5.34 8.34
CA GLY A 145 -3.32 4.06 8.16
C GLY A 145 -2.67 3.23 7.08
N ALA A 146 -2.96 1.94 7.13
CA ALA A 146 -2.61 1.00 6.10
C ALA A 146 -3.75 0.00 5.91
N GLY A 147 -3.93 -0.50 4.69
CA GLY A 147 -4.93 -1.49 4.35
C GLY A 147 -4.45 -2.37 3.21
N VAL A 148 -4.88 -3.63 3.22
CA VAL A 148 -4.56 -4.61 2.18
C VAL A 148 -5.82 -5.40 1.83
N VAL A 149 -6.04 -5.63 0.54
CA VAL A 149 -7.07 -6.51 0.01
C VAL A 149 -6.45 -7.55 -0.92
N VAL A 150 -7.03 -8.74 -0.97
CA VAL A 150 -6.64 -9.82 -1.86
C VAL A 150 -7.67 -9.94 -2.97
N LEU A 151 -7.20 -9.97 -4.22
CA LEU A 151 -8.04 -10.00 -5.40
C LEU A 151 -7.79 -11.26 -6.21
N LYS A 152 -8.88 -11.86 -6.71
CA LYS A 152 -8.89 -12.92 -7.72
C LYS A 152 -9.96 -12.61 -8.75
N ARG A 153 -9.88 -13.22 -9.94
CA ARG A 153 -11.04 -13.22 -10.84
C ARG A 153 -12.18 -13.99 -10.16
N LEU A 154 -13.41 -13.49 -10.25
CA LEU A 154 -14.58 -14.10 -9.58
C LEU A 154 -14.76 -15.58 -9.95
N ALA A 155 -14.47 -15.97 -11.19
CA ALA A 155 -14.53 -17.36 -11.63
C ALA A 155 -13.51 -18.25 -10.90
N ASP A 156 -12.28 -17.75 -10.68
CA ASP A 156 -11.24 -18.48 -9.97
C ASP A 156 -11.55 -18.56 -8.47
N ALA A 157 -12.03 -17.47 -7.86
CA ALA A 157 -12.47 -17.47 -6.47
C ALA A 157 -13.56 -18.51 -6.22
N ARG A 158 -14.56 -18.58 -7.12
CA ARG A 158 -15.63 -19.59 -7.05
C ARG A 158 -15.12 -21.01 -7.28
N ARG A 159 -14.20 -21.21 -8.23
CA ARG A 159 -13.59 -22.53 -8.49
C ARG A 159 -12.83 -23.04 -7.26
N ASP A 160 -12.10 -22.15 -6.61
CA ASP A 160 -11.20 -22.50 -5.50
C ASP A 160 -11.93 -22.51 -4.14
N GLY A 161 -13.17 -22.03 -4.09
CA GLY A 161 -14.02 -22.04 -2.90
C GLY A 161 -13.72 -20.88 -1.93
N ASP A 162 -13.12 -19.80 -2.43
CA ASP A 162 -12.72 -18.65 -1.61
C ASP A 162 -13.95 -17.81 -1.17
N PRO A 163 -13.91 -17.21 0.03
CA PRO A 163 -14.92 -16.25 0.45
C PRO A 163 -14.87 -14.97 -0.40
N VAL A 164 -16.00 -14.63 -1.03
CA VAL A 164 -16.13 -13.39 -1.83
C VAL A 164 -16.83 -12.33 -1.00
N LEU A 165 -16.07 -11.33 -0.54
CA LEU A 165 -16.61 -10.22 0.28
C LEU A 165 -17.34 -9.16 -0.57
N ALA A 166 -16.84 -8.87 -1.78
CA ALA A 166 -17.39 -7.89 -2.73
C ALA A 166 -16.91 -8.16 -4.16
N VAL A 167 -17.51 -7.49 -5.15
CA VAL A 167 -17.12 -7.50 -6.58
C VAL A 167 -17.11 -6.08 -7.13
#